data_AF-A0A661DG06-F1
#
_entry.id   AF-A0A661DG06-F1
#
_cell.length_a   1.000
_cell.length_b   1.000
_cell.length_c   1.000
_cell.angle_alpha   90.00
_cell.angle_beta   90.00
_cell.angle_gamma   90.00
#
_symmetry.space_group_name_H-M   'P 1'
#
loop_
_entity.id
_entity.type
_entity.pdbx_description
1 polymer ?
#
loop_
_entity_poly.entity_id
_entity_poly.type
_entity_poly.pdbx_seq_one_letter_code
_entity_poly.pdbx_strand_id
1 'polypeptide(L)' 'MLSVKQLILALKQFPEEAQCHAYEGENTGIVVSLGNQTGFIACSEELDIDAPVELLDCSDQLIPGHEGT' A
#
# COMPACT_ATOMS: atom_id res chain seq x y z
N MET A 1 13.61 1.59 9.71
CA MET A 1 12.89 0.35 10.06
C MET A 1 11.61 0.74 10.77
N LEU A 2 10.47 0.38 10.21
CA LEU A 2 9.16 0.86 10.63
C LEU A 2 8.75 0.22 11.97
N SER A 3 8.42 1.04 12.97
CA SER A 3 7.97 0.53 14.28
C SER A 3 6.52 0.06 14.21
N VAL A 4 6.15 -0.93 15.04
CA VAL A 4 4.74 -1.39 15.15
C VAL A 4 3.79 -0.23 15.44
N LYS A 5 4.24 0.78 16.22
CA LYS A 5 3.47 2.00 16.49
C LYS A 5 3.21 2.82 15.22
N GLN A 6 4.22 3.04 14.38
CA GLN A 6 4.05 3.76 13.11
C GLN A 6 3.13 3.01 12.15
N LEU A 7 3.22 1.68 12.11
CA LEU A 7 2.33 0.86 11.29
C LEU A 7 0.87 1.03 11.71
N ILE A 8 0.60 0.97 13.02
CA ILE A 8 -0.76 1.17 13.55
C ILE A 8 -1.28 2.58 13.20
N LEU A 9 -0.43 3.60 13.27
CA LEU A 9 -0.83 4.97 12.91
C LEU A 9 -1.13 5.11 11.41
N ALA A 10 -0.33 4.48 10.54
CA ALA A 10 -0.57 4.45 9.11
C ALA A 10 -1.88 3.73 8.77
N LEU A 11 -2.13 2.56 9.37
CA LEU A 11 -3.36 1.79 9.15
C LEU A 11 -4.62 2.53 9.64
N LYS A 12 -4.51 3.37 10.67
CA LYS A 12 -5.62 4.22 11.15
C LYS A 12 -6.04 5.32 10.18
N GLN A 13 -5.24 5.63 9.16
CA GLN A 13 -5.63 6.58 8.12
C GLN A 13 -6.64 5.99 7.14
N PHE A 14 -6.79 4.66 7.11
CA PHE A 14 -7.72 3.96 6.24
C PHE A 14 -9.04 3.66 6.95
N PRO A 15 -10.17 3.60 6.21
CA PRO A 15 -11.45 3.16 6.76
C PRO A 15 -11.40 1.74 7.33
N GLU A 16 -12.25 1.45 8.32
CA GLU A 16 -12.29 0.11 8.97
C GLU A 16 -12.66 -1.03 8.01
N GLU A 17 -13.32 -0.72 6.89
CA GLU A 17 -13.68 -1.69 5.85
C GLU A 17 -12.52 -2.02 4.89
N ALA A 18 -11.40 -1.30 4.98
CA ALA A 18 -10.24 -1.53 4.13
C ALA A 18 -9.58 -2.88 4.45
N GLN A 19 -9.23 -3.62 3.39
CA GLN A 19 -8.59 -4.92 3.50
C GLN A 19 -7.07 -4.75 3.47
N CYS A 20 -6.36 -5.47 4.34
CA CYS A 20 -4.90 -5.38 4.45
C CYS A 20 -4.26 -6.73 4.13
N HIS A 21 -3.27 -6.72 3.24
CA HIS A 21 -2.51 -7.90 2.83
C HIS A 21 -1.01 -7.67 2.97
N ALA A 22 -0.30 -8.63 3.54
CA ALA A 22 1.17 -8.61 3.48
C ALA A 22 1.62 -8.88 2.03
N TYR A 23 2.58 -8.10 1.56
CA TYR A 23 3.20 -8.27 0.25
C TYR A 23 4.71 -8.41 0.40
N GLU A 24 5.26 -9.44 -0.23
CA GLU A 24 6.69 -9.71 -0.30
C GLU A 24 7.05 -9.91 -1.78
N GLY A 25 7.70 -8.90 -2.36
CA GLY A 25 8.17 -8.90 -3.75
C GLY A 25 9.46 -8.07 -3.86
N GLU A 26 9.57 -7.25 -4.90
CA GLU A 26 10.69 -6.29 -5.01
C GLU A 26 10.74 -5.32 -3.81
N ASN A 27 9.56 -4.97 -3.28
CA ASN A 27 9.39 -4.27 -2.02
C ASN A 27 8.61 -5.15 -1.03
N THR A 28 8.98 -5.08 0.25
CA THR A 28 8.23 -5.75 1.34
C THR A 28 7.38 -4.71 2.05
N GLY A 29 6.08 -4.98 2.21
CA GLY A 29 5.15 -4.02 2.78
C GLY A 29 3.75 -4.58 3.01
N ILE A 30 2.81 -3.66 3.28
CA ILE A 30 1.39 -3.95 3.41
C ILE A 30 0.63 -3.26 2.29
N VAL A 31 -0.15 -4.02 1.54
CA VAL A 31 -1.11 -3.51 0.57
C VAL A 31 -2.44 -3.30 1.28
N VAL A 32 -3.02 -2.11 1.11
CA VAL A 32 -4.34 -1.75 1.65
C VAL A 32 -5.30 -1.52 0.49
N SER A 33 -6.43 -2.22 0.47
CA SER A 33 -7.41 -2.15 -0.61
C SER A 33 -8.78 -1.70 -0.08
N LEU A 34 -9.38 -0.73 -0.77
CA LEU A 34 -10.70 -0.19 -0.46
C LEU A 34 -11.48 0.02 -1.76
N GLY A 35 -12.41 -0.89 -2.07
CA GLY A 35 -13.12 -0.87 -3.36
C GLY A 35 -12.15 -0.99 -4.54
N ASN A 36 -12.07 0.05 -5.37
CA ASN A 36 -11.15 0.13 -6.52
C ASN A 36 -9.82 0.85 -6.21
N GLN A 37 -9.62 1.31 -4.97
CA GLN A 37 -8.42 2.03 -4.58
C GLN A 37 -7.44 1.10 -3.87
N THR A 38 -6.15 1.28 -4.14
CA THR A 38 -5.08 0.52 -3.48
C THR A 38 -3.99 1.46 -2.97
N GLY A 39 -3.55 1.25 -1.73
CA GLY A 39 -2.41 1.92 -1.12
C GLY A 39 -1.33 0.90 -0.73
N PHE A 40 -0.10 1.39 -0.53
CA PHE A 40 1.03 0.56 -0.11
C PHE A 40 1.79 1.20 1.05
N ILE A 41 2.11 0.39 2.06
CA ILE A 41 2.92 0.79 3.22
C ILE A 41 4.22 -0.01 3.18
N ALA A 42 5.31 0.62 2.78
CA ALA A 42 6.63 -0.02 2.71
C ALA A 42 7.19 -0.29 4.13
N CYS A 43 7.66 -1.50 4.41
CA CYS A 43 8.27 -1.85 5.71
C CYS A 43 9.68 -1.26 5.89
N SER A 44 10.34 -0.94 4.78
CA SER A 44 11.75 -0.53 4.74
C SER A 44 11.97 0.97 4.96
N GLU A 45 10.94 1.79 4.71
CA GLU A 45 11.06 3.24 4.74
C GLU A 45 10.57 3.83 6.08
N GLU A 46 11.14 4.97 6.46
CA GLU A 46 10.59 5.76 7.56
C GLU A 46 9.31 6.43 7.07
N LEU A 47 8.17 6.11 7.69
CA LEU A 47 6.92 6.79 7.40
C LEU A 47 6.96 8.19 8.01
N ASP A 48 6.94 9.21 7.14
CA ASP A 48 6.56 10.56 7.52
C ASP A 48 5.05 10.56 7.74
N ILE A 49 4.63 10.53 9.00
CA ILE A 49 3.22 10.34 9.41
C ILE A 49 2.36 11.57 9.08
N ASP A 50 3.00 12.68 8.71
CA ASP A 50 2.39 13.91 8.18
C ASP A 50 2.30 13.93 6.64
N ALA A 51 2.94 12.99 5.94
CA ALA A 51 2.81 12.84 4.51
C ALA A 51 1.56 12.01 4.17
N PRO A 52 0.74 12.45 3.19
CA PRO A 52 -0.41 11.67 2.76
C PRO A 52 0.06 10.34 2.19
N VAL A 53 -0.48 9.23 2.70
CA VAL A 53 -0.29 7.93 2.04
C VAL A 53 -1.00 8.00 0.70
N GLU A 54 -0.23 7.97 -0.38
CA GLU A 54 -0.76 8.07 -1.73
C GLU A 54 -1.55 6.79 -2.06
N LEU A 55 -2.88 6.90 -2.01
CA LEU A 55 -3.80 5.92 -2.58
C LEU A 55 -3.73 6.05 -4.10
N LEU A 56 -3.08 5.08 -4.74
CA LEU A 56 -3.03 5.01 -6.19
C LEU A 56 -4.39 4.47 -6.67
N ASP A 57 -5.06 5.24 -7.53
CA ASP A 57 -6.25 4.79 -8.21
C ASP A 57 -5.83 3.75 -9.26
N CYS A 58 -6.29 2.51 -9.12
CA CYS A 58 -5.91 1.42 -10.02
C CYS A 58 -6.57 1.51 -11.40
N SER A 59 -7.20 2.63 -11.77
CA SER A 59 -7.91 2.75 -13.05
C SER A 59 -7.01 2.89 -14.29
N ASP A 60 -5.67 3.03 -14.15
CA ASP A 60 -4.77 3.21 -15.30
C ASP A 60 -3.54 2.28 -15.35
N GLN A 61 -3.50 1.20 -14.55
CA GLN A 61 -2.46 0.17 -14.72
C GLN A 61 -3.04 -1.15 -15.24
N LEU A 62 -3.68 -1.08 -16.41
CA LEU A 62 -3.54 -2.16 -17.38
C LEU A 62 -2.07 -2.18 -17.78
N ILE A 63 -1.24 -2.92 -17.05
CA ILE A 63 0.03 -3.44 -17.55
C ILE A 63 -0.25 -3.98 -18.97
N PRO A 64 0.27 -3.35 -20.05
CA PRO A 64 0.11 -3.91 -21.38
C PRO A 64 0.73 -5.30 -21.32
N GLY A 65 -0.12 -6.30 -21.54
CA GLY A 65 0.25 -7.70 -21.49
C GLY A 65 1.52 -7.90 -22.30
N HIS A 66 2.58 -8.26 -21.58
CA HIS A 66 3.62 -9.19 -21.97
C HIS A 66 3.40 -9.75 -23.38
N GLU A 67 4.07 -9.17 -24.38
CA GLU A 67 4.26 -9.85 -25.66
C GLU A 67 5.09 -11.11 -25.37
N GLY A 68 4.44 -12.26 -25.48
CA GLY A 68 5.05 -13.55 -25.16
C GLY A 68 4.29 -14.70 -25.81
N THR A 69 4.32 -14.75 -27.14
CA THR A 69 4.85 -15.85 -28.01
C THR A 69 4.34 -15.70 -29.42
#